data_AF-R7RNC2-F1
#
_entry.id   AF-R7RNC2-F1
#
_cell.length_a   1.000
_cell.length_b   1.000
_cell.length_c   1.000
_cell.angle_alpha   90.00
_cell.angle_beta   90.00
_cell.angle_gamma   90.00
#
_symmetry.space_group_name_H-M   'P 1'
#
loop_
_entity.id
_entity.type
_entity.pdbx_description
1 polymer ?
#
loop_
_entity_poly.entity_id
_entity_poly.type
_entity_poly.pdbx_seq_one_letter_code
_entity_poly.pdbx_strand_id
1 'polypeptide(L)'
;MNKNEYIKMLAQKFEKYFDIEFDKNILNLKLDLFAKHYSLNGRTFLTKKDVIDEFENYEYVFLKHYNYIDVHAINEFIDFLKKVSEEVVNPTKNHMSTYINGVVLFDSIDEGVKDVIKRFKNSKTFLFGLRGWFDTRLLAVDLNGQDIICNREGKRVKKVYQITP
;
A
#
# COMPACT_ATOMS: atom_id res chain seq x y z
N MET A 1 7.95 -10.84 -16.92
CA MET A 1 6.56 -10.34 -17.08
C MET A 1 6.66 -8.86 -17.35
N ASN A 2 5.96 -8.30 -18.33
CA ASN A 2 6.03 -6.85 -18.57
C ASN A 2 5.14 -6.06 -17.59
N LYS A 3 5.35 -4.73 -17.53
CA LYS A 3 4.58 -3.82 -16.66
C LYS A 3 3.06 -4.04 -16.74
N ASN A 4 2.52 -4.10 -17.96
CA ASN A 4 1.07 -4.15 -18.18
C ASN A 4 0.49 -5.50 -17.76
N GLU A 5 1.22 -6.60 -18.02
CA GLU A 5 0.85 -7.94 -17.53
C GLU A 5 0.81 -8.00 -16.01
N TYR A 6 1.82 -7.42 -15.34
CA TYR A 6 1.86 -7.38 -13.87
C TYR A 6 0.70 -6.57 -13.30
N ILE A 7 0.45 -5.37 -13.83
CA ILE A 7 -0.64 -4.51 -13.38
C ILE A 7 -1.99 -5.21 -13.59
N LYS A 8 -2.19 -5.87 -14.72
CA LYS A 8 -3.41 -6.65 -15.00
C LYS A 8 -3.59 -7.80 -14.01
N MET A 9 -2.53 -8.57 -13.74
CA MET A 9 -2.55 -9.64 -12.73
C MET A 9 -2.93 -9.08 -11.35
N LEU A 10 -2.33 -7.96 -10.95
CA LEU A 10 -2.60 -7.35 -9.65
C LEU A 10 -4.04 -6.81 -9.57
N ALA A 11 -4.52 -6.17 -10.64
CA ALA A 11 -5.90 -5.68 -10.72
C ALA A 11 -6.91 -6.83 -10.58
N GLN A 12 -6.68 -7.97 -11.24
CA GLN A 12 -7.53 -9.17 -11.10
C GLN A 12 -7.54 -9.72 -9.66
N LYS A 13 -6.42 -9.64 -8.93
CA LYS A 13 -6.39 -10.04 -7.50
C LYS A 13 -7.23 -9.10 -6.63
N PHE A 14 -7.35 -7.83 -7.02
CA PHE A 14 -7.97 -6.78 -6.21
C PHE A 14 -9.40 -6.43 -6.61
N GLU A 15 -9.83 -6.71 -7.83
CA GLU A 15 -11.11 -6.24 -8.42
C GLU A 15 -12.35 -6.61 -7.61
N LYS A 16 -12.29 -7.70 -6.83
CA LYS A 16 -13.41 -8.14 -5.98
C LYS A 16 -13.57 -7.29 -4.71
N TYR A 17 -12.51 -6.66 -4.24
CA TYR A 17 -12.45 -6.02 -2.92
C TYR A 17 -12.06 -4.55 -2.97
N PHE A 18 -11.46 -4.08 -4.07
CA PHE A 18 -10.94 -2.73 -4.20
C PHE A 18 -11.63 -1.99 -5.35
N ASP A 19 -11.84 -0.69 -5.14
CA ASP A 19 -12.06 0.27 -6.21
C ASP A 19 -10.70 0.58 -6.86
N ILE A 20 -10.57 0.35 -8.17
CA ILE A 20 -9.30 0.46 -8.90
C ILE A 20 -9.37 1.57 -9.94
N GLU A 21 -8.36 2.43 -9.95
CA GLU A 21 -8.18 3.52 -10.93
C GLU A 21 -6.78 3.43 -11.55
N PHE A 22 -6.70 3.52 -12.87
CA PHE A 22 -5.43 3.52 -13.61
C PHE A 22 -5.00 4.94 -13.98
N ASP A 23 -3.70 5.15 -14.18
CA ASP A 23 -3.14 6.43 -14.66
C ASP A 23 -3.53 7.66 -13.80
N LYS A 24 -3.74 7.44 -12.49
CA LYS A 24 -4.26 8.47 -11.56
C LYS A 24 -3.15 9.40 -11.07
N ASN A 25 -3.42 10.71 -11.10
CA ASN A 25 -2.55 11.70 -10.47
C ASN A 25 -2.96 11.93 -9.01
N ILE A 26 -2.04 11.72 -8.07
CA ILE A 26 -2.23 12.01 -6.64
C ILE A 26 -0.99 12.77 -6.18
N LEU A 27 -1.14 13.92 -5.50
CA LEU A 27 -0.02 14.73 -5.01
C LEU A 27 1.08 14.98 -6.08
N ASN A 28 0.65 15.27 -7.32
CA ASN A 28 1.52 15.48 -8.49
C ASN A 28 2.34 14.25 -8.94
N LEU A 29 2.08 13.06 -8.38
CA LEU A 29 2.64 11.80 -8.85
C LEU A 29 1.62 11.06 -9.72
N LYS A 30 2.00 10.76 -10.98
CA LYS A 30 1.19 9.92 -11.87
C LYS A 30 1.41 8.44 -11.57
N LEU A 31 0.45 7.83 -10.89
CA LEU A 31 0.44 6.40 -10.55
C LEU A 31 -0.03 5.58 -11.74
N ASP A 32 0.55 4.40 -11.90
CA ASP A 32 0.12 3.44 -12.92
C ASP A 32 -1.13 2.68 -12.47
N LEU A 33 -1.26 2.42 -11.16
CA LEU A 33 -2.47 1.88 -10.53
C LEU A 33 -2.65 2.48 -9.13
N PHE A 34 -3.86 2.94 -8.84
CA PHE A 34 -4.34 3.27 -7.51
C PHE A 34 -5.48 2.31 -7.17
N ALA A 35 -5.48 1.76 -5.96
CA ALA A 35 -6.60 0.96 -5.48
C ALA A 35 -6.97 1.33 -4.05
N LYS A 36 -8.26 1.33 -3.73
CA LYS A 36 -8.79 1.62 -2.40
C LYS A 36 -9.75 0.53 -1.96
N HIS A 37 -9.57 0.04 -0.75
CA HIS A 37 -10.50 -0.83 -0.05
C HIS A 37 -10.94 -0.17 1.25
N TYR A 38 -12.22 -0.37 1.57
CA TYR A 38 -12.80 -0.03 2.86
C TYR A 38 -13.63 -1.22 3.34
N SER A 39 -13.45 -1.59 4.61
CA SER A 39 -14.33 -2.52 5.30
C SER A 39 -14.77 -1.97 6.63
N LEU A 40 -16.07 -2.11 6.89
CA LEU A 40 -16.70 -1.86 8.18
C LEU A 40 -17.07 -3.20 8.79
N ASN A 41 -16.41 -3.57 9.89
CA ASN A 41 -16.71 -4.77 10.63
C ASN A 41 -17.44 -4.39 11.92
N GLY A 42 -18.60 -4.98 12.18
CA GLY A 42 -19.36 -4.74 13.41
C GLY A 42 -19.66 -6.04 14.14
N ARG A 43 -19.69 -6.02 15.47
CA ARG A 43 -20.34 -7.08 16.26
C ARG A 43 -21.74 -6.61 16.64
N THR A 44 -22.76 -7.38 16.25
CA THR A 44 -24.15 -7.14 16.66
C THR A 44 -24.58 -8.18 17.69
N PHE A 45 -25.22 -7.77 18.79
CA PHE A 45 -25.62 -8.71 19.85
C PHE A 45 -26.80 -9.60 19.44
N LEU A 46 -27.88 -8.99 18.91
CA LEU A 46 -29.13 -9.70 18.56
C LEU A 46 -29.81 -9.15 17.30
N THR A 47 -29.77 -7.83 17.07
CA THR A 47 -30.32 -7.19 15.86
C THR A 47 -29.31 -6.22 15.22
N LYS A 48 -29.52 -5.82 13.95
CA LYS A 48 -28.70 -4.79 13.27
C LYS A 48 -28.69 -3.42 13.98
N LYS A 49 -29.56 -3.20 14.97
CA LYS A 49 -29.63 -1.97 15.77
C LYS A 49 -28.82 -2.06 17.07
N ASP A 50 -28.39 -3.26 17.47
CA ASP A 50 -27.61 -3.51 18.68
C ASP A 50 -26.13 -3.69 18.32
N VAL A 51 -25.52 -2.63 17.79
CA VAL A 51 -24.09 -2.58 17.45
C VAL A 51 -23.28 -2.40 18.73
N ILE A 52 -22.45 -3.40 19.06
CA ILE A 52 -21.58 -3.40 20.24
C ILE A 52 -20.35 -2.56 19.96
N ASP A 53 -19.67 -2.84 18.84
CA ASP A 53 -18.50 -2.14 18.36
C ASP A 53 -18.46 -2.19 16.82
N GLU A 54 -17.99 -1.10 16.21
CA GLU A 54 -17.73 -0.93 14.78
C GLU A 54 -16.24 -0.65 14.57
N PHE A 55 -15.64 -1.31 13.58
CA PHE A 55 -14.22 -1.21 13.24
C PHE A 55 -14.05 -0.93 11.76
N GLU A 56 -13.52 0.24 11.46
CA GLU A 56 -13.18 0.68 10.12
C GLU A 56 -11.75 0.26 9.78
N ASN A 57 -11.59 -0.42 8.64
CA ASN A 57 -10.29 -0.74 8.07
C ASN A 57 -10.19 -0.15 6.67
N TYR A 58 -9.09 0.53 6.41
CA TYR A 58 -8.79 1.11 5.11
C TYR A 58 -7.52 0.47 4.55
N GLU A 59 -7.50 0.20 3.25
CA GLU A 59 -6.30 -0.22 2.56
C GLU A 59 -6.18 0.53 1.24
N TYR A 60 -5.00 1.11 1.02
CA TYR A 60 -4.67 1.86 -0.17
C TYR A 60 -3.47 1.21 -0.85
N VAL A 61 -3.50 1.15 -2.18
CA VAL A 61 -2.39 0.68 -3.01
C VAL A 61 -2.01 1.81 -3.96
N PHE A 62 -0.74 2.18 -3.93
CA PHE A 62 -0.14 3.18 -4.81
C PHE A 62 0.97 2.51 -5.61
N LEU A 63 0.72 2.24 -6.88
CA LEU A 63 1.65 1.53 -7.74
C LEU A 63 2.25 2.46 -8.78
N LYS A 64 3.58 2.45 -8.88
CA LYS A 64 4.35 3.20 -9.86
C LYS A 64 5.42 2.33 -10.51
N HIS A 65 5.55 2.38 -11.83
CA HIS A 65 6.65 1.74 -12.57
C HIS A 65 7.76 2.72 -12.92
N TYR A 66 9.00 2.21 -12.87
CA TYR A 66 10.23 2.88 -13.24
C TYR A 66 11.08 1.95 -14.12
N ASN A 67 11.58 2.44 -15.26
CA ASN A 67 12.54 1.65 -16.06
C ASN A 67 13.86 1.45 -15.28
N TYR A 68 14.30 2.50 -14.59
CA TYR A 68 15.43 2.49 -13.67
C TYR A 68 15.06 3.32 -12.45
N ILE A 69 15.37 2.80 -11.25
CA ILE A 69 15.15 3.51 -10.00
C ILE A 69 16.47 3.72 -9.25
N ASP A 70 16.80 4.98 -8.99
CA ASP A 70 17.93 5.39 -8.18
C ASP A 70 17.50 5.78 -6.75
N VAL A 71 18.48 6.15 -5.93
CA VAL A 71 18.25 6.59 -4.55
C VAL A 71 17.40 7.87 -4.47
N HIS A 72 17.48 8.76 -5.46
CA HIS A 72 16.67 9.97 -5.48
C HIS A 72 15.19 9.64 -5.71
N ALA A 73 14.89 8.91 -6.78
CA ALA A 73 13.55 8.52 -7.18
C ALA A 73 12.82 7.70 -6.11
N ILE A 74 13.50 6.77 -5.43
CA ILE A 74 12.87 6.02 -4.33
C ILE A 74 12.56 6.92 -3.13
N ASN A 75 13.39 7.92 -2.83
CA ASN A 75 13.14 8.86 -1.74
C ASN A 75 11.97 9.78 -2.07
N GLU A 76 11.84 10.24 -3.32
CA GLU A 76 10.65 10.97 -3.77
C GLU A 76 9.37 10.15 -3.61
N PHE A 77 9.41 8.86 -3.98
CA PHE A 77 8.27 7.96 -3.77
C PHE A 77 7.96 7.75 -2.29
N ILE A 78 8.98 7.60 -1.44
CA ILE A 78 8.83 7.53 0.02
C ILE A 78 8.19 8.80 0.58
N ASP A 79 8.62 9.97 0.14
CA ASP A 79 8.07 11.24 0.61
C ASP A 79 6.64 11.46 0.12
N PHE A 80 6.31 10.99 -1.09
CA PHE A 80 4.93 10.86 -1.54
C PHE A 80 4.12 9.96 -0.59
N LEU A 81 4.62 8.78 -0.22
CA LEU A 81 3.92 7.87 0.69
C LEU A 81 3.69 8.47 2.08
N LYS A 82 4.65 9.24 2.60
CA LYS A 82 4.48 9.97 3.87
C LYS A 82 3.37 11.01 3.75
N LYS A 83 3.43 11.87 2.73
CA LYS A 83 2.43 12.93 2.50
C LYS A 83 1.04 12.35 2.30
N VAL A 84 0.90 11.34 1.43
CA VAL A 84 -0.40 10.72 1.18
C VAL A 84 -0.95 10.03 2.42
N SER A 85 -0.08 9.44 3.26
CA SER A 85 -0.51 8.85 4.54
C SER A 85 -1.08 9.90 5.50
N GLU A 86 -0.58 11.14 5.48
CA GLU A 86 -1.15 12.22 6.28
C GLU A 86 -2.53 12.68 5.76
N GLU A 87 -2.77 12.59 4.44
CA GLU A 87 -4.05 12.99 3.83
C GLU A 87 -5.15 11.92 3.97
N VAL A 88 -4.80 10.64 3.80
CA VAL A 88 -5.81 9.56 3.71
C VAL A 88 -6.10 8.88 5.05
N VAL A 89 -5.20 9.00 6.03
CA VAL A 89 -5.40 8.39 7.36
C VAL A 89 -6.24 9.33 8.22
N ASN A 90 -7.52 8.96 8.39
CA ASN A 90 -8.44 9.67 9.26
C ASN A 90 -8.77 8.82 10.51
N PRO A 91 -8.15 9.07 11.68
CA PRO A 91 -8.37 8.28 12.88
C PRO A 91 -9.69 8.67 13.58
N THR A 92 -10.80 8.25 12.97
CA THR A 92 -12.16 8.35 13.54
C THR A 92 -12.27 7.55 14.85
N LYS A 93 -13.40 7.66 15.56
CA LYS A 93 -13.65 6.87 16.77
C LYS A 93 -13.61 5.36 16.49
N ASN A 94 -14.06 4.96 15.31
CA ASN A 94 -14.17 3.55 14.90
C ASN A 94 -12.96 3.09 14.05
N HIS A 95 -11.99 3.97 13.78
CA HIS A 95 -10.80 3.63 13.01
C HIS A 95 -9.96 2.58 13.74
N MET A 96 -9.82 1.42 13.10
CA MET A 96 -9.01 0.31 13.59
C MET A 96 -7.66 0.27 12.91
N SER A 97 -7.62 0.28 11.58
CA SER A 97 -6.36 0.27 10.85
C SER A 97 -6.45 0.95 9.48
N THR A 98 -5.33 1.57 9.08
CA THR A 98 -5.10 1.96 7.70
C THR A 98 -3.79 1.36 7.19
N TYR A 99 -3.83 0.68 6.05
CA TYR A 99 -2.64 0.16 5.38
C TYR A 99 -2.33 0.96 4.12
N ILE A 100 -1.11 1.48 4.04
CA ILE A 100 -0.58 2.19 2.87
C ILE A 100 0.39 1.24 2.17
N ASN A 101 -0.03 0.64 1.04
CA ASN A 101 0.85 -0.19 0.23
C ASN A 101 1.47 0.64 -0.89
N GLY A 102 2.74 1.01 -0.73
CA GLY A 102 3.54 1.61 -1.80
C GLY A 102 4.22 0.51 -2.61
N VAL A 103 3.90 0.43 -3.90
CA VAL A 103 4.41 -0.60 -4.81
C VAL A 103 5.20 0.06 -5.94
N VAL A 104 6.49 -0.22 -5.98
CA VAL A 104 7.38 0.21 -7.07
C VAL A 104 7.62 -1.00 -7.97
N LEU A 105 7.27 -0.91 -9.24
CA LEU A 105 7.73 -1.86 -10.25
C LEU A 105 9.01 -1.32 -10.87
N PHE A 106 10.01 -2.17 -11.06
CA PHE A 106 11.25 -1.74 -11.70
C PHE A 106 11.80 -2.78 -12.68
N ASP A 107 12.50 -2.30 -13.71
CA ASP A 107 13.26 -3.16 -14.63
C ASP A 107 14.74 -3.24 -14.20
N SER A 108 15.25 -2.17 -13.59
CA SER A 108 16.60 -2.07 -13.04
C SER A 108 16.66 -1.09 -11.87
N ILE A 109 17.65 -1.24 -10.98
CA ILE A 109 17.72 -0.52 -9.70
C ILE A 109 19.17 -0.22 -9.34
N ASP A 110 19.42 0.96 -8.76
CA ASP A 110 20.71 1.30 -8.17
C ASP A 110 21.01 0.48 -6.90
N GLU A 111 22.30 0.27 -6.59
CA GLU A 111 22.72 -0.54 -5.45
C GLU A 111 22.20 0.01 -4.11
N GLY A 112 22.13 1.35 -3.96
CA GLY A 112 21.71 2.01 -2.73
C GLY A 112 20.22 1.90 -2.41
N VAL A 113 19.37 1.67 -3.42
CA VAL A 113 17.89 1.67 -3.24
C VAL A 113 17.43 0.56 -2.31
N LYS A 114 18.09 -0.62 -2.37
CA LYS A 114 17.73 -1.77 -1.54
C LYS A 114 17.79 -1.45 -0.05
N ASP A 115 18.82 -0.71 0.36
CA ASP A 115 19.02 -0.34 1.76
C ASP A 115 18.05 0.76 2.21
N VAL A 116 17.73 1.71 1.33
CA VAL A 116 16.70 2.73 1.58
C VAL A 116 15.35 2.07 1.86
N ILE A 117 14.91 1.15 0.99
CA ILE A 117 13.64 0.43 1.15
C ILE A 117 13.62 -0.37 2.45
N LYS A 118 14.68 -1.12 2.76
CA LYS A 118 14.72 -1.96 3.97
C LYS A 118 14.68 -1.15 5.27
N ARG A 119 15.27 0.06 5.27
CA ARG A 119 15.32 0.94 6.44
C ARG A 119 14.06 1.79 6.61
N PHE A 120 13.27 1.97 5.56
CA PHE A 120 12.07 2.79 5.59
C PHE A 120 11.04 2.32 6.63
N LYS A 121 10.57 3.26 7.44
CA LYS A 121 9.51 3.09 8.44
C LYS A 121 8.58 4.29 8.39
N ASN A 122 7.28 4.05 8.28
CA ASN A 122 6.25 5.07 8.39
C ASN A 122 4.99 4.40 8.96
N SER A 123 4.85 4.52 10.28
CA SER A 123 3.75 3.94 11.04
C SER A 123 3.42 4.86 12.21
N LYS A 124 2.16 4.90 12.62
CA LYS A 124 1.71 5.70 13.76
C LYS A 124 0.54 5.02 14.45
N THR A 125 0.54 5.03 15.77
CA THR A 125 -0.61 4.67 16.60
C THR A 125 -1.32 5.95 17.05
N PHE A 126 -2.64 5.89 17.17
CA PHE A 126 -3.45 7.05 17.54
C PHE A 126 -4.11 6.83 18.90
N LEU A 127 -4.03 7.85 19.77
CA LEU A 127 -4.61 7.84 21.12
C LEU A 127 -4.24 6.58 21.91
N PHE A 128 -2.94 6.27 22.00
CA PHE A 128 -2.42 5.06 22.65
C PHE A 128 -2.98 3.74 22.07
N GLY A 129 -3.43 3.76 20.81
CA GLY A 129 -4.03 2.62 20.12
C GLY A 129 -5.56 2.59 20.16
N LEU A 130 -6.21 3.47 20.95
CA LEU A 130 -7.68 3.53 21.05
C LEU A 130 -8.35 4.00 19.76
N ARG A 131 -7.62 4.68 18.87
CA ARG A 131 -8.09 5.06 17.53
C ARG A 131 -7.30 4.37 16.43
N GLY A 132 -6.86 3.15 16.73
CA GLY A 132 -6.15 2.30 15.79
C GLY A 132 -4.75 2.81 15.44
N TRP A 133 -4.27 2.36 14.28
CA TRP A 133 -2.94 2.69 13.77
C TRP A 133 -2.93 2.75 12.25
N PHE A 134 -1.85 3.26 11.68
CA PHE A 134 -1.54 3.01 10.28
C PHE A 134 -0.13 2.47 10.11
N ASP A 135 0.07 1.67 9.07
CA ASP A 135 1.36 1.14 8.64
C ASP A 135 1.58 1.36 7.15
N THR A 136 2.78 1.82 6.78
CA THR A 136 3.23 1.86 5.39
C THR A 136 4.07 0.65 5.04
N ARG A 137 3.60 -0.10 4.04
CA ARG A 137 4.21 -1.29 3.46
C ARG A 137 4.82 -0.88 2.12
N LEU A 138 6.14 -0.80 2.06
CA LEU A 138 6.86 -0.48 0.83
C LEU A 138 7.39 -1.76 0.21
N LEU A 139 7.00 -2.01 -1.04
CA LEU A 139 7.45 -3.13 -1.86
C LEU A 139 8.03 -2.60 -3.16
N ALA A 140 9.20 -3.09 -3.54
CA ALA A 140 9.76 -2.92 -4.87
C ALA A 140 9.84 -4.30 -5.53
N VAL A 141 9.21 -4.44 -6.68
CA VAL A 141 9.02 -5.69 -7.42
C VAL A 141 9.85 -5.63 -8.70
N ASP A 142 10.75 -6.59 -8.85
CA ASP A 142 11.51 -6.78 -10.08
C ASP A 142 10.63 -7.50 -11.13
N LEU A 143 10.42 -6.85 -12.28
CA LEU A 143 9.64 -7.40 -13.39
C LEU A 143 10.37 -8.55 -14.14
N ASN A 144 11.68 -8.67 -13.95
CA ASN A 144 12.49 -9.77 -14.46
C ASN A 144 12.44 -11.02 -13.58
N GLY A 145 11.71 -10.97 -12.45
CA GLY A 145 11.39 -12.15 -11.65
C GLY A 145 12.45 -12.56 -10.62
N GLN A 146 13.40 -11.69 -10.27
CA GLN A 146 14.51 -12.07 -9.39
C GLN A 146 14.18 -11.94 -7.89
N ASP A 147 13.42 -10.91 -7.45
CA ASP A 147 13.01 -10.76 -6.03
C ASP A 147 11.95 -9.65 -5.82
N ILE A 148 11.38 -9.60 -4.60
CA ILE A 148 10.70 -8.41 -4.07
C ILE A 148 11.48 -7.89 -2.86
N ILE A 149 11.96 -6.66 -2.98
CA ILE A 149 12.61 -5.91 -1.90
C ILE A 149 11.52 -5.19 -1.11
N CYS A 150 11.52 -5.28 0.21
CA CYS A 150 10.49 -4.62 1.02
C CYS A 150 11.00 -4.18 2.39
N ASN A 151 10.32 -3.20 2.96
CA ASN A 151 10.51 -2.82 4.35
C ASN A 151 9.93 -3.89 5.30
N ARG A 152 10.12 -3.70 6.62
CA ARG A 152 9.64 -4.66 7.63
C ARG A 152 8.16 -4.99 7.49
N GLU A 153 7.30 -3.98 7.32
CA GLU A 153 5.85 -4.21 7.21
C GLU A 153 5.45 -4.79 5.86
N GLY A 154 6.14 -4.44 4.77
CA GLY A 154 5.94 -5.03 3.44
C GLY A 154 6.14 -6.54 3.40
N LYS A 155 6.99 -7.11 4.27
CA LYS A 155 7.15 -8.57 4.39
C LYS A 155 5.84 -9.31 4.67
N ARG A 156 4.90 -8.67 5.38
CA ARG A 156 3.60 -9.28 5.75
C ARG A 156 2.71 -9.52 4.53
N VAL A 157 2.89 -8.73 3.48
CA VAL A 157 2.09 -8.81 2.25
C VAL A 157 2.89 -9.26 1.03
N LYS A 158 4.18 -9.63 1.19
CA LYS A 158 5.09 -10.03 0.08
C LYS A 158 4.42 -11.05 -0.86
N LYS A 159 3.70 -12.04 -0.33
CA LYS A 159 3.01 -13.09 -1.12
C LYS A 159 1.92 -12.55 -2.06
N VAL A 160 1.23 -11.48 -1.69
CA VAL A 160 0.17 -10.89 -2.53
C VAL A 160 0.77 -10.33 -3.83
N TYR A 161 1.94 -9.69 -3.70
CA TYR A 161 2.64 -9.00 -4.78
C TYR A 161 3.64 -9.88 -5.55
N GLN A 162 3.79 -11.15 -5.17
CA GLN A 162 4.61 -12.10 -5.92
C GLN A 162 4.01 -12.36 -7.30
N ILE A 163 4.89 -12.34 -8.31
CA ILE A 163 4.58 -12.85 -9.65
C ILE A 163 4.25 -14.32 -9.48
N THR A 164 3.03 -14.68 -9.87
CA THR A 164 2.53 -16.06 -9.80
C THR A 164 2.69 -16.64 -11.21
N PRO A 165 3.34 -17.80 -11.38
CA PRO A 165 3.51 -18.43 -12.69
C PRO A 165 2.18 -18.85 -13.32
#